data_AF-A0A2B7ZF97-F1
#
_entry.id   AF-A0A2B7ZF97-F1
#
_cell.length_a   1.000
_cell.length_b   1.000
_cell.length_c   1.000
_cell.angle_alpha   90.00
_cell.angle_beta   90.00
_cell.angle_gamma   90.00
#
_symmetry.space_group_name_H-M   'P 1'
#
loop_
_entity.id
_entity.type
_entity.pdbx_description
1 polymer ?
#
loop_
_entity_poly.entity_id
_entity_poly.type
_entity_poly.pdbx_seq_one_letter_code
_entity_poly.pdbx_strand_id
1 'polypeptide(L)'
;MKFLSLTLITLAGVLTSAFALPNSSPNPGVSISQAGIDVNEVISSIKATERKRTPLYKFKLFCYDSKFDTWAVDGLQAISQVGKKAGSLKGKNIYDIAGKFCHENNGHQFHAKYESIRQRYFFKNTLPGFPLPFTPVSFRVLNYDKRPGRLDATLCTNMMVRLILTCIGPGRPSVLKKFRGGEVQHENGWTYNIICDEDYCQNYPWK
;
A
#
# COMPACT_ATOMS: atom_id res chain seq x y z
N MET A 1 -3.98 -33.32 67.97
CA MET A 1 -4.47 -31.98 68.34
C MET A 1 -4.47 -31.10 67.11
N LYS A 2 -5.61 -30.42 66.87
CA LYS A 2 -5.87 -29.18 66.12
C LYS A 2 -5.53 -29.05 64.61
N PHE A 3 -6.57 -28.62 63.90
CA PHE A 3 -6.71 -28.19 62.50
C PHE A 3 -6.14 -26.79 62.21
N LEU A 4 -5.90 -26.52 60.91
CA LEU A 4 -6.29 -25.34 60.09
C LEU A 4 -5.46 -25.40 58.78
N SER A 5 -5.96 -25.82 57.61
CA SER A 5 -6.90 -25.20 56.65
C SER A 5 -6.42 -23.92 55.95
N LEU A 6 -6.86 -23.78 54.68
CA LEU A 6 -6.72 -22.72 53.65
C LEU A 6 -5.46 -22.82 52.74
N THR A 7 -5.54 -22.83 51.41
CA THR A 7 -6.67 -22.75 50.46
C THR A 7 -6.16 -23.14 49.06
N LEU A 8 -7.03 -23.80 48.31
CA LEU A 8 -6.94 -24.09 46.88
C LEU A 8 -7.03 -22.78 46.06
N ILE A 9 -6.16 -22.57 45.06
CA ILE A 9 -6.50 -21.77 43.87
C ILE A 9 -5.95 -22.49 42.64
N THR A 10 -6.82 -23.27 42.01
CA THR A 10 -6.70 -23.69 40.62
C THR A 10 -6.95 -22.49 39.72
N LEU A 11 -5.94 -22.05 38.95
CA LEU A 11 -6.14 -21.10 37.87
C LEU A 11 -6.14 -21.83 36.52
N ALA A 12 -7.28 -22.45 36.22
CA ALA A 12 -7.67 -22.72 34.85
C ALA A 12 -8.24 -21.40 34.29
N GLY A 13 -7.43 -20.68 33.51
CA GLY A 13 -7.82 -19.46 32.81
C GLY A 13 -7.78 -19.69 31.32
N VAL A 14 -8.92 -20.04 30.74
CA VAL A 14 -9.17 -20.24 29.32
C VAL A 14 -8.81 -18.97 28.54
N LEU A 15 -7.75 -19.00 27.71
CA LEU A 15 -7.48 -17.99 26.69
C LEU A 15 -8.33 -18.28 25.45
N THR A 16 -9.62 -17.99 25.55
CA THR A 16 -10.49 -17.77 24.38
C THR A 16 -11.09 -16.37 24.51
N SER A 17 -10.30 -15.33 24.23
CA SER A 17 -10.87 -14.00 24.00
C SER A 17 -11.14 -13.83 22.52
N ALA A 18 -12.42 -13.91 22.21
CA ALA A 18 -13.06 -13.78 20.90
C ALA A 18 -12.52 -12.60 20.07
N PHE A 19 -12.37 -12.84 18.76
CA PHE A 19 -12.48 -11.80 17.74
C PHE A 19 -13.88 -11.18 17.82
N ALA A 20 -14.05 -10.17 18.67
CA ALA A 20 -15.29 -9.41 18.75
C ALA A 20 -15.19 -8.18 17.83
N LEU A 21 -15.69 -8.33 16.61
CA LEU A 21 -16.18 -7.22 15.80
C LEU A 21 -17.36 -6.55 16.53
N PRO A 22 -17.45 -5.21 16.61
CA PRO A 22 -18.70 -4.58 16.98
C PRO A 22 -19.69 -4.64 15.81
N ASN A 23 -20.80 -5.34 16.04
CA ASN A 23 -22.03 -5.19 15.28
C ASN A 23 -22.49 -3.73 15.32
N SER A 24 -22.77 -3.15 14.16
CA SER A 24 -23.68 -2.01 14.06
C SER A 24 -24.60 -2.24 12.87
N SER A 25 -25.86 -2.59 13.16
CA SER A 25 -26.93 -2.57 12.17
C SER A 25 -27.22 -1.14 11.72
N PRO A 26 -27.86 -0.96 10.55
CA PRO A 26 -27.87 0.30 9.83
C PRO A 26 -28.96 1.24 10.36
N ASN A 27 -28.69 2.54 10.37
CA ASN A 27 -29.75 3.54 10.40
C ASN A 27 -29.61 4.45 9.17
N PRO A 28 -30.68 4.66 8.39
CA PRO A 28 -30.64 5.34 7.11
C PRO A 28 -30.81 6.86 7.27
N GLY A 29 -30.25 7.60 6.32
CA GLY A 29 -30.67 8.96 6.03
C GLY A 29 -29.69 10.05 6.46
N VAL A 30 -28.64 10.25 5.65
CA VAL A 30 -28.12 11.59 5.38
C VAL A 30 -27.77 11.65 3.90
N SER A 31 -28.56 12.43 3.16
CA SER A 31 -28.33 12.79 1.77
C SER A 31 -27.03 13.59 1.67
N ILE A 32 -26.02 13.04 0.99
CA ILE A 32 -24.82 13.77 0.61
C ILE A 32 -24.99 14.14 -0.86
N SER A 33 -25.16 15.44 -1.08
CA SER A 33 -25.20 16.06 -2.40
C SER A 33 -23.96 15.64 -3.21
N GLN A 34 -24.23 14.95 -4.30
CA GLN A 34 -23.26 14.39 -5.21
C GLN A 34 -22.84 15.50 -6.18
N ALA A 35 -21.81 16.26 -5.83
CA ALA A 35 -21.10 17.08 -6.80
C ALA A 35 -20.38 16.11 -7.76
N GLY A 36 -20.99 15.90 -8.92
CA GLY A 36 -20.44 15.06 -9.99
C GLY A 36 -19.08 15.59 -10.40
N ILE A 37 -18.04 14.83 -10.11
CA ILE A 37 -16.74 15.00 -10.78
C ILE A 37 -16.95 14.44 -12.18
N ASP A 38 -17.08 15.34 -13.16
CA ASP A 38 -17.15 15.04 -14.57
C ASP A 38 -15.84 14.38 -15.03
N VAL A 39 -15.88 13.06 -15.22
CA VAL A 39 -14.73 12.25 -15.68
C VAL A 39 -14.66 12.28 -17.22
N ASN A 40 -14.73 13.47 -17.82
CA ASN A 40 -14.56 13.67 -19.26
C ASN A 40 -13.54 14.75 -19.63
N GLU A 41 -12.72 15.22 -18.68
CA GLU A 41 -11.55 16.02 -19.05
C GLU A 41 -10.44 15.10 -19.60
N VAL A 42 -10.62 14.72 -20.86
CA VAL A 42 -9.58 14.14 -21.71
C VAL A 42 -8.49 15.20 -21.84
N ILE A 43 -7.41 15.06 -21.08
CA ILE A 43 -6.20 15.86 -21.25
C ILE A 43 -5.78 15.72 -22.73
N SER A 44 -5.94 16.82 -23.48
CA SER A 44 -5.70 16.87 -24.90
C SER A 44 -4.26 16.48 -25.25
N SER A 45 -4.16 15.69 -26.30
CA SER A 45 -2.94 15.18 -26.90
C SER A 45 -1.92 16.27 -27.17
N ILE A 46 -0.79 16.20 -26.47
CA ILE A 46 0.39 17.03 -26.72
C ILE A 46 0.91 16.69 -28.12
N LYS A 47 0.81 17.66 -29.04
CA LYS A 47 1.40 17.58 -30.38
C LYS A 47 2.91 17.37 -30.26
N ALA A 48 3.39 16.25 -30.80
CA ALA A 48 4.80 15.95 -30.89
C ALA A 48 5.43 16.73 -32.07
N THR A 49 6.21 17.76 -31.75
CA THR A 49 7.12 18.40 -32.71
C THR A 49 8.56 18.30 -32.19
N GLU A 50 9.40 17.74 -33.05
CA GLU A 50 10.87 17.78 -33.13
C GLU A 50 11.76 17.08 -32.08
N ARG A 51 12.57 16.17 -32.63
CA ARG A 51 13.64 15.38 -31.99
C ARG A 51 14.74 16.28 -31.45
N LYS A 52 14.83 16.38 -30.12
CA LYS A 52 16.13 16.42 -29.43
C LYS A 52 16.46 15.00 -28.97
N ARG A 53 17.67 14.51 -29.27
CA ARG A 53 18.21 13.27 -28.67
C ARG A 53 18.47 13.53 -27.19
N THR A 54 17.44 13.34 -26.37
CA THR A 54 17.53 13.33 -24.91
C THR A 54 18.25 12.04 -24.49
N PRO A 55 19.16 12.07 -23.49
CA PRO A 55 19.74 10.84 -22.94
C PRO A 55 18.62 9.88 -22.57
N LEU A 56 18.80 8.60 -22.92
CA LEU A 56 17.79 7.53 -22.77
C LEU A 56 17.61 7.16 -21.28
N TYR A 57 17.13 8.09 -20.45
CA TYR A 57 16.64 7.77 -19.12
C TYR A 57 15.33 7.00 -19.29
N LYS A 58 15.43 5.67 -19.26
CA LYS A 58 14.25 4.79 -19.24
C LYS A 58 13.49 5.05 -17.94
N PHE A 59 12.47 5.89 -17.98
CA PHE A 59 11.38 5.83 -17.02
C PHE A 59 10.84 4.40 -17.01
N LYS A 60 11.26 3.59 -16.05
CA LYS A 60 10.73 2.24 -15.87
C LYS A 60 9.50 2.35 -14.99
N LEU A 61 8.33 2.26 -15.60
CA LEU A 61 7.08 2.01 -14.90
C LEU A 61 6.65 0.59 -15.19
N PHE A 62 6.44 -0.18 -14.14
CA PHE A 62 6.04 -1.57 -14.23
C PHE A 62 4.85 -1.79 -13.30
N CYS A 63 3.74 -2.28 -13.87
CA CYS A 63 2.55 -2.65 -13.12
C CYS A 63 2.54 -4.15 -12.96
N TYR A 64 2.38 -4.62 -11.72
CA TYR A 64 2.36 -6.05 -11.46
C TYR A 64 1.10 -6.68 -12.07
N ASP A 65 1.31 -7.55 -13.04
CA ASP A 65 0.29 -8.27 -13.79
C ASP A 65 0.46 -9.79 -13.73
N SER A 66 1.53 -10.27 -13.09
CA SER A 66 2.05 -11.59 -13.39
C SER A 66 1.29 -12.69 -12.65
N LYS A 67 1.30 -13.89 -13.25
CA LYS A 67 0.91 -15.15 -12.62
C LYS A 67 1.69 -15.49 -11.33
N PHE A 68 2.78 -14.77 -11.06
CA PHE A 68 3.63 -14.94 -9.89
C PHE A 68 3.24 -13.99 -8.75
N ASP A 69 2.55 -12.89 -9.05
CA ASP A 69 1.99 -11.96 -8.07
C ASP A 69 0.62 -12.47 -7.60
N THR A 70 0.64 -13.29 -6.56
CA THR A 70 -0.54 -14.01 -6.03
C THR A 70 -1.36 -13.19 -5.05
N TRP A 71 -1.26 -11.86 -5.12
CA TRP A 71 -1.96 -10.96 -4.23
C TRP A 71 -2.68 -9.85 -5.01
N ALA A 72 -3.77 -9.36 -4.43
CA ALA A 72 -4.46 -8.16 -4.85
C ALA A 72 -5.25 -7.61 -3.66
N VAL A 73 -5.42 -6.30 -3.59
CA VAL A 73 -6.10 -5.66 -2.47
C VAL A 73 -7.23 -4.75 -2.90
N ASP A 74 -8.17 -4.53 -1.99
CA ASP A 74 -9.10 -3.42 -2.08
C ASP A 74 -8.40 -2.13 -1.64
N GLY A 75 -7.91 -1.36 -2.61
CA GLY A 75 -7.22 -0.10 -2.39
C GLY A 75 -8.13 1.05 -1.94
N LEU A 76 -9.45 0.83 -1.79
CA LEU A 76 -10.37 1.87 -1.32
C LEU A 76 -10.29 2.09 0.20
N GLN A 77 -9.87 1.08 0.97
CA GLN A 77 -9.86 1.14 2.43
C GLN A 77 -8.65 0.42 3.02
N ALA A 78 -7.75 1.19 3.61
CA ALA A 78 -6.71 0.68 4.49
C ALA A 78 -7.30 0.28 5.85
N ILE A 79 -6.86 -0.86 6.38
CA ILE A 79 -7.33 -1.41 7.65
C ILE A 79 -6.52 -0.82 8.80
N SER A 80 -5.20 -1.00 8.75
CA SER A 80 -4.28 -0.54 9.80
C SER A 80 -2.84 -0.50 9.30
N GLN A 81 -1.98 0.21 10.00
CA GLN A 81 -0.54 0.16 9.77
C GLN A 81 0.04 -1.03 10.56
N VAL A 82 0.89 -1.83 9.92
CA VAL A 82 1.53 -2.99 10.58
C VAL A 82 2.33 -2.52 11.79
N GLY A 83 2.12 -3.16 12.94
CA GLY A 83 2.78 -2.81 14.20
C GLY A 83 2.22 -1.59 14.93
N LYS A 84 1.10 -0.99 14.48
CA LYS A 84 0.41 0.11 15.17
C LYS A 84 -1.02 -0.29 15.57
N LYS A 85 -1.58 0.37 16.60
CA LYS A 85 -2.97 0.17 17.05
C LYS A 85 -3.98 0.55 15.96
N ALA A 86 -5.10 -0.17 15.87
CA ALA A 86 -6.05 -0.18 14.75
C ALA A 86 -6.90 1.10 14.52
N GLY A 87 -6.58 2.25 15.11
CA GLY A 87 -7.45 3.44 15.09
C GLY A 87 -7.14 4.48 14.01
N SER A 88 -5.97 4.47 13.38
CA SER A 88 -5.45 5.68 12.70
C SER A 88 -5.81 5.83 11.21
N LEU A 89 -6.45 4.83 10.58
CA LEU A 89 -6.61 4.78 9.11
C LEU A 89 -8.06 4.70 8.64
N LYS A 90 -9.05 4.91 9.51
CA LYS A 90 -10.48 4.82 9.13
C LYS A 90 -10.79 5.76 7.95
N GLY A 91 -11.32 5.20 6.88
CA GLY A 91 -11.69 5.94 5.66
C GLY A 91 -10.52 6.34 4.75
N LYS A 92 -9.29 5.89 5.03
CA LYS A 92 -8.12 6.18 4.20
C LYS A 92 -7.98 5.17 3.07
N ASN A 93 -7.82 5.64 1.85
CA ASN A 93 -7.59 4.81 0.66
C ASN A 93 -6.08 4.72 0.35
N ILE A 94 -5.73 3.99 -0.71
CA ILE A 94 -4.33 3.79 -1.12
C ILE A 94 -3.56 5.09 -1.45
N TYR A 95 -4.25 6.13 -1.95
CA TYR A 95 -3.66 7.44 -2.20
C TYR A 95 -3.37 8.19 -0.90
N ASP A 96 -4.30 8.13 0.07
CA ASP A 96 -4.08 8.69 1.40
C ASP A 96 -2.87 8.03 2.08
N ILE A 97 -2.74 6.71 1.95
CA ILE A 97 -1.60 5.97 2.50
C ILE A 97 -0.30 6.36 1.81
N ALA A 98 -0.30 6.54 0.48
CA ALA A 98 0.87 7.04 -0.25
C ALA A 98 1.33 8.41 0.27
N GLY A 99 0.40 9.38 0.37
CA GLY A 99 0.69 10.71 0.90
C GLY A 99 1.19 10.65 2.35
N LYS A 100 0.51 9.87 3.20
CA LYS A 100 0.91 9.66 4.60
C LYS A 100 2.34 9.11 4.71
N PHE A 101 2.66 8.05 3.96
CA PHE A 101 4.00 7.46 3.92
C PHE A 101 5.05 8.49 3.52
N CYS A 102 4.80 9.25 2.45
CA CYS A 102 5.74 10.25 1.96
C CYS A 102 5.93 11.41 2.95
N HIS A 103 4.88 11.88 3.60
CA HIS A 103 4.97 12.94 4.63
C HIS A 103 5.72 12.48 5.88
N GLU A 104 5.48 11.25 6.37
CA GLU A 104 6.19 10.72 7.54
C GLU A 104 7.68 10.49 7.29
N ASN A 105 8.09 10.30 6.03
CA ASN A 105 9.48 10.12 5.64
C ASN A 105 10.10 11.37 5.01
N ASN A 106 9.40 12.51 5.06
CA ASN A 106 9.90 13.76 4.49
C ASN A 106 11.26 14.12 5.10
N GLY A 107 12.21 14.46 4.24
CA GLY A 107 13.56 14.81 4.66
C GLY A 107 14.47 13.63 5.00
N HIS A 108 14.04 12.38 4.79
CA HIS A 108 14.93 11.23 4.87
C HIS A 108 16.15 11.43 3.95
N GLN A 109 17.35 11.22 4.49
CA GLN A 109 18.60 11.40 3.77
C GLN A 109 19.06 10.06 3.20
N PHE A 110 19.03 9.95 1.87
CA PHE A 110 19.63 8.84 1.15
C PHE A 110 21.12 9.11 0.90
N HIS A 111 21.95 8.09 1.13
CA HIS A 111 23.39 8.14 0.86
C HIS A 111 23.73 7.46 -0.47
N ALA A 112 25.00 7.56 -0.89
CA ALA A 112 25.49 6.91 -2.10
C ALA A 112 25.69 5.38 -1.93
N LYS A 113 24.67 4.67 -1.45
CA LYS A 113 24.63 3.22 -1.27
C LYS A 113 23.21 2.68 -1.43
N TYR A 114 23.09 1.36 -1.47
CA TYR A 114 21.78 0.70 -1.48
C TYR A 114 21.05 0.97 -0.17
N GLU A 115 19.92 1.66 -0.27
CA GLU A 115 19.09 2.03 0.86
C GLU A 115 17.61 1.96 0.48
N SER A 116 16.76 1.73 1.47
CA SER A 116 15.32 1.73 1.29
C SER A 116 14.62 2.22 2.54
N ILE A 117 13.57 3.01 2.35
CA ILE A 117 12.56 3.25 3.38
C ILE A 117 11.30 2.46 3.04
N ARG A 118 10.62 1.97 4.08
CA ARG A 118 9.44 1.12 3.92
C ARG A 118 8.47 1.31 5.08
N GLN A 119 7.19 1.33 4.76
CA GLN A 119 6.12 1.13 5.74
C GLN A 119 5.10 0.14 5.19
N ARG A 120 4.54 -0.70 6.06
CA ARG A 120 3.56 -1.73 5.70
C ARG A 120 2.18 -1.39 6.25
N TYR A 121 1.16 -1.64 5.44
CA TYR A 121 -0.24 -1.35 5.74
C TYR A 121 -1.11 -2.54 5.35
N PHE A 122 -2.03 -2.94 6.21
CA PHE A 122 -3.00 -3.99 5.89
C PHE A 122 -4.14 -3.42 5.05
N PHE A 123 -4.44 -4.12 3.97
CA PHE A 123 -5.65 -3.92 3.16
C PHE A 123 -6.42 -5.24 3.09
N LYS A 124 -7.71 -5.16 2.76
CA LYS A 124 -8.52 -6.36 2.50
C LYS A 124 -7.99 -7.05 1.24
N ASN A 125 -7.73 -8.36 1.34
CA ASN A 125 -7.38 -9.17 0.18
C ASN A 125 -8.59 -9.33 -0.75
N THR A 126 -8.34 -9.31 -2.07
CA THR A 126 -9.38 -9.51 -3.09
C THR A 126 -9.07 -10.61 -4.09
N LEU A 127 -7.95 -11.33 -3.92
CA LEU A 127 -7.63 -12.48 -4.76
C LEU A 127 -8.16 -13.79 -4.12
N PRO A 128 -8.97 -14.58 -4.85
CA PRO A 128 -9.35 -15.92 -4.40
C PRO A 128 -8.12 -16.82 -4.21
N GLY A 129 -8.13 -17.65 -3.17
CA GLY A 129 -7.06 -18.60 -2.86
C GLY A 129 -5.84 -17.99 -2.14
N PHE A 130 -5.81 -16.68 -1.90
CA PHE A 130 -4.82 -16.08 -1.02
C PHE A 130 -5.02 -16.55 0.43
N PRO A 131 -3.97 -16.85 1.19
CA PRO A 131 -4.09 -17.56 2.47
C PRO A 131 -4.70 -16.72 3.60
N LEU A 132 -4.76 -15.40 3.46
CA LEU A 132 -5.21 -14.48 4.51
C LEU A 132 -6.35 -13.57 4.01
N PRO A 133 -7.26 -13.13 4.89
CA PRO A 133 -8.30 -12.17 4.50
C PRO A 133 -7.75 -10.74 4.32
N PHE A 134 -6.51 -10.50 4.73
CA PHE A 134 -5.80 -9.24 4.61
C PHE A 134 -4.41 -9.44 4.00
N THR A 135 -3.93 -8.45 3.28
CA THR A 135 -2.59 -8.44 2.68
C THR A 135 -1.80 -7.26 3.23
N PRO A 136 -0.57 -7.48 3.75
CA PRO A 136 0.32 -6.39 4.10
C PRO A 136 0.96 -5.81 2.84
N VAL A 137 0.66 -4.55 2.54
CA VAL A 137 1.19 -3.82 1.40
C VAL A 137 2.27 -2.86 1.88
N SER A 138 3.48 -3.06 1.36
CA SER A 138 4.63 -2.19 1.53
C SER A 138 4.57 -0.99 0.57
N PHE A 139 4.74 0.21 1.11
CA PHE A 139 5.07 1.42 0.35
C PHE A 139 6.54 1.73 0.57
N ARG A 140 7.29 1.97 -0.51
CA ARG A 140 8.75 2.05 -0.49
C ARG A 140 9.32 3.15 -1.37
N VAL A 141 10.45 3.70 -0.93
CA VAL A 141 11.39 4.41 -1.80
C VAL A 141 12.72 3.70 -1.72
N LEU A 142 13.28 3.37 -2.88
CA LEU A 142 14.46 2.54 -3.06
C LEU A 142 15.54 3.36 -3.78
N ASN A 143 16.76 3.35 -3.25
CA ASN A 143 17.92 3.99 -3.87
C ASN A 143 18.85 2.95 -4.53
N TYR A 144 18.37 2.28 -5.57
CA TYR A 144 19.17 1.27 -6.29
C TYR A 144 20.33 1.88 -7.06
N ASP A 145 20.14 3.07 -7.60
CA ASP A 145 21.17 3.77 -8.37
C ASP A 145 22.20 4.47 -7.48
N LYS A 146 22.12 4.30 -6.15
CA LYS A 146 23.04 4.88 -5.16
C LYS A 146 23.19 6.39 -5.31
N ARG A 147 22.10 7.07 -5.64
CA ARG A 147 22.07 8.53 -5.82
C ARG A 147 21.73 9.18 -4.48
N PRO A 148 22.65 9.96 -3.89
CA PRO A 148 22.37 10.62 -2.63
C PRO A 148 21.35 11.74 -2.84
N GLY A 149 20.61 12.06 -1.78
CA GLY A 149 19.63 13.14 -1.82
C GLY A 149 18.70 13.09 -0.63
N ARG A 150 17.84 14.10 -0.54
CA ARG A 150 16.87 14.22 0.54
C ARG A 150 15.47 13.98 -0.01
N LEU A 151 14.70 13.11 0.63
CA LEU A 151 13.34 12.80 0.19
C LEU A 151 12.44 14.02 0.32
N ASP A 152 11.86 14.46 -0.78
CA ASP A 152 10.79 15.44 -0.80
C ASP A 152 9.43 14.73 -0.80
N ALA A 153 8.58 15.06 0.17
CA ALA A 153 7.27 14.44 0.32
C ALA A 153 6.34 14.68 -0.87
N THR A 154 6.43 15.85 -1.52
CA THR A 154 5.58 16.21 -2.67
C THR A 154 5.92 15.35 -3.87
N LEU A 155 7.21 15.28 -4.23
CA LEU A 155 7.69 14.41 -5.31
C LEU A 155 7.37 12.95 -5.00
N CYS A 156 7.63 12.49 -3.77
CA CYS A 156 7.30 11.13 -3.36
C CYS A 156 5.83 10.80 -3.56
N THR A 157 4.94 11.69 -3.11
CA THR A 157 3.49 11.51 -3.25
C THR A 157 3.08 11.48 -4.71
N ASN A 158 3.58 12.42 -5.52
CA ASN A 158 3.30 12.49 -6.95
C ASN A 158 3.74 11.21 -7.68
N MET A 159 4.91 10.67 -7.35
CA MET A 159 5.39 9.44 -7.98
C MET A 159 4.56 8.22 -7.57
N MET A 160 4.20 8.10 -6.30
CA MET A 160 3.31 7.02 -5.83
C MET A 160 1.91 7.11 -6.43
N VAL A 161 1.33 8.31 -6.50
CA VAL A 161 0.02 8.54 -7.13
C VAL A 161 0.09 8.24 -8.63
N ARG A 162 1.15 8.68 -9.32
CA ARG A 162 1.39 8.37 -10.73
C ARG A 162 1.47 6.86 -10.97
N LEU A 163 2.17 6.14 -10.10
CA LEU A 163 2.22 4.68 -10.14
C LEU A 163 0.81 4.08 -10.04
N ILE A 164 0.03 4.48 -9.03
CA ILE A 164 -1.32 3.97 -8.81
C ILE A 164 -2.20 4.24 -10.03
N LEU A 165 -2.29 5.51 -10.47
CA LEU A 165 -3.13 5.93 -11.60
C LEU A 165 -2.75 5.21 -12.89
N THR A 166 -1.45 5.06 -13.17
CA THR A 166 -1.01 4.38 -14.39
C THR A 166 -1.35 2.89 -14.35
N CYS A 167 -1.27 2.25 -13.19
CA CYS A 167 -1.56 0.82 -13.05
C CYS A 167 -3.05 0.48 -12.98
N ILE A 168 -3.92 1.45 -12.67
CA ILE A 168 -5.38 1.27 -12.75
C ILE A 168 -5.99 1.79 -14.06
N GLY A 169 -5.16 2.29 -14.98
CA GLY A 169 -5.63 2.87 -16.24
C GLY A 169 -6.31 1.84 -17.16
N PRO A 170 -6.97 2.30 -18.25
CA PRO A 170 -7.62 1.40 -19.20
C PRO A 170 -6.67 0.33 -19.75
N GLY A 171 -7.15 -0.92 -19.82
CA GLY A 171 -6.37 -2.06 -20.33
C GLY A 171 -5.27 -2.58 -19.40
N ARG A 172 -5.23 -2.11 -18.14
CA ARG A 172 -4.23 -2.53 -17.14
C ARG A 172 -4.73 -3.69 -16.27
N PRO A 173 -3.81 -4.46 -15.66
CA PRO A 173 -4.13 -5.61 -14.81
C PRO A 173 -4.82 -5.27 -13.49
N SER A 174 -4.72 -4.01 -13.04
CA SER A 174 -5.23 -3.56 -11.74
C SER A 174 -6.43 -2.63 -11.94
N VAL A 175 -7.28 -2.61 -10.92
CA VAL A 175 -8.26 -1.56 -10.66
C VAL A 175 -8.20 -1.25 -9.16
N LEU A 176 -8.77 -0.13 -8.68
CA LEU A 176 -8.66 0.22 -7.26
C LEU A 176 -9.16 -0.88 -6.31
N LYS A 177 -10.27 -1.55 -6.64
CA LYS A 177 -10.83 -2.67 -5.85
C LYS A 177 -10.04 -3.98 -5.96
N LYS A 178 -9.06 -4.04 -6.85
CA LYS A 178 -8.21 -5.21 -7.11
C LYS A 178 -6.82 -4.73 -7.52
N PHE A 179 -6.21 -3.92 -6.66
CA PHE A 179 -4.93 -3.30 -6.93
C PHE A 179 -3.80 -4.29 -6.66
N ARG A 180 -2.87 -4.42 -7.59
CA ARG A 180 -1.77 -5.39 -7.54
C ARG A 180 -0.40 -4.77 -7.31
N GLY A 181 -0.30 -3.45 -7.20
CA GLY A 181 0.99 -2.78 -7.01
C GLY A 181 1.77 -2.51 -8.29
N GLY A 182 3.02 -2.12 -8.12
CA GLY A 182 3.97 -1.86 -9.18
C GLY A 182 5.13 -0.99 -8.71
N GLU A 183 5.91 -0.52 -9.66
CA GLU A 183 7.03 0.39 -9.41
C GLU A 183 7.17 1.44 -10.49
N VAL A 184 7.70 2.60 -10.10
CA VAL A 184 8.08 3.69 -11.02
C VAL A 184 9.43 4.25 -10.62
N GLN A 185 10.34 4.33 -11.58
CA GLN A 185 11.63 5.00 -11.42
C GLN A 185 11.53 6.46 -11.86
N HIS A 186 12.06 7.37 -11.04
CA HIS A 186 12.17 8.79 -11.36
C HIS A 186 13.58 9.15 -11.84
N GLU A 187 13.75 10.32 -12.47
CA GLU A 187 15.02 10.78 -13.03
C GLU A 187 16.10 11.03 -11.97
N ASN A 188 15.70 11.18 -10.71
CA ASN A 188 16.62 11.22 -9.57
C ASN A 188 17.24 9.84 -9.26
N GLY A 189 16.91 8.80 -10.01
CA GLY A 189 17.38 7.41 -9.88
C GLY A 189 16.74 6.62 -8.74
N TRP A 190 15.76 7.19 -8.04
CA TRP A 190 15.01 6.46 -7.01
C TRP A 190 13.80 5.74 -7.60
N THR A 191 13.50 4.59 -7.03
CA THR A 191 12.34 3.78 -7.39
C THR A 191 11.28 3.87 -6.29
N TYR A 192 10.06 4.21 -6.68
CA TYR A 192 8.89 4.25 -5.82
C TYR A 192 8.08 2.99 -6.08
N ASN A 193 7.78 2.24 -5.02
CA ASN A 193 7.25 0.89 -5.16
C ASN A 193 6.13 0.62 -4.16
N ILE A 194 5.06 -0.02 -4.65
CA ILE A 194 3.95 -0.53 -3.85
C ILE A 194 3.85 -2.03 -4.11
N ILE A 195 4.11 -2.85 -3.09
CA ILE A 195 4.26 -4.30 -3.25
C ILE A 195 3.80 -5.05 -1.99
N CYS A 196 3.37 -6.30 -2.11
CA CYS A 196 3.42 -7.23 -0.98
C CYS A 196 4.68 -8.09 -1.08
N ASP A 197 5.56 -7.96 -0.09
CA ASP A 197 6.88 -8.61 -0.05
C ASP A 197 6.97 -9.76 0.94
N GLU A 198 5.83 -10.27 1.41
CA GLU A 198 5.80 -11.48 2.22
C GLU A 198 5.91 -12.70 1.30
N ASP A 199 6.51 -13.79 1.78
CA ASP A 199 6.76 -15.00 0.98
C ASP A 199 5.47 -15.55 0.33
N TYR A 200 4.34 -15.45 1.03
CA TYR A 200 3.04 -15.92 0.53
C TYR A 200 2.36 -14.99 -0.50
N CYS A 201 2.93 -13.83 -0.77
CA CYS A 201 2.49 -12.92 -1.84
C CYS A 201 3.13 -13.23 -3.20
N GLN A 202 4.09 -14.15 -3.23
CA GLN A 202 4.84 -14.49 -4.41
C GLN A 202 4.80 -16.00 -4.60
N ASN A 203 4.26 -16.46 -5.72
CA ASN A 203 4.49 -17.84 -6.15
C ASN A 203 5.83 -17.90 -6.87
N TYR A 204 6.93 -17.76 -6.14
CA TYR A 204 8.21 -18.18 -6.68
C TYR A 204 8.30 -19.71 -6.58
N PRO A 205 8.47 -20.43 -7.70
CA PRO A 205 8.96 -21.80 -7.63
C PRO A 205 10.44 -21.73 -7.24
N TRP A 206 10.74 -21.56 -5.95
CA TRP A 206 12.07 -21.90 -5.45
C TRP A 206 12.10 -23.44 -5.36
N LYS A 207 12.60 -24.06 -6.44
CA LYS A 207 13.15 -25.42 -6.45
C LYS A 207 14.63 -25.33 -6.78
#